data_AF-A0A7S2X5W1-F1
#
_entry.id   AF-A0A7S2X5W1-F1
#
_cell.length_a   1.000
_cell.length_b   1.000
_cell.length_c   1.000
_cell.angle_alpha   90.00
_cell.angle_beta   90.00
_cell.angle_gamma   90.00
#
_symmetry.space_group_name_H-M   'P 1'
#
loop_
_entity.id
_entity.type
_entity.pdbx_description
1 polymer ?
#
loop_
_entity_poly.entity_id
_entity_poly.type
_entity_poly.pdbx_seq_one_letter_code
_entity_poly.pdbx_strand_id
1 'polypeptide(L)'
;HTTQPQTMSARPESKTSVPEQCSGYKPGCYLTFSTASLGVLFEQWSTSSSEFKEEIYAYFEPGKKVPGFKYKKKGGKNELIRELQVDKLKRIYIGYTHYMKLARDNEGKIIFFKGDVECYYLKNGNVSRFEGGKFYDLAEIKPEAIAALPKDALTFDGVKTLSGNAFRDNANKNGAALSFL
;
A
#
# COMPACT_ATOMS: atom_id res chain seq x y z
N HIS A 1 -28.08 -51.45 20.72
CA HIS A 1 -28.01 -50.20 19.93
C HIS A 1 -27.72 -49.05 20.86
N THR A 2 -26.48 -48.57 20.90
CA THR A 2 -26.05 -47.46 21.74
C THR A 2 -25.28 -46.48 20.86
N THR A 3 -25.92 -45.38 20.51
CA THR A 3 -25.34 -44.29 19.72
C THR A 3 -24.69 -43.30 20.68
N GLN A 4 -23.37 -43.16 20.62
CA GLN A 4 -22.65 -42.06 21.29
C GLN A 4 -22.63 -40.83 20.37
N PRO A 5 -22.76 -39.60 20.92
CA PRO A 5 -22.71 -38.37 20.15
C PRO A 5 -21.25 -37.96 19.83
N GLN A 6 -21.02 -37.57 18.57
CA GLN A 6 -19.75 -37.05 18.09
C GLN A 6 -19.49 -35.64 18.63
N THR A 7 -18.39 -35.47 19.34
CA THR A 7 -17.86 -34.16 19.75
C THR A 7 -17.35 -33.42 18.51
N MET A 8 -17.96 -32.28 18.18
CA MET A 8 -17.45 -31.37 17.16
C MET A 8 -16.14 -30.75 17.65
N SER A 9 -15.05 -31.12 17.00
CA SER A 9 -13.73 -30.52 17.19
C SER A 9 -13.77 -29.05 16.75
N ALA A 10 -13.56 -28.15 17.69
CA ALA A 10 -13.36 -26.73 17.42
C ALA A 10 -12.18 -26.55 16.46
N ARG A 11 -12.42 -25.78 15.40
CA ARG A 11 -11.41 -25.35 14.42
C ARG A 11 -10.45 -24.38 15.12
N PRO A 12 -9.12 -24.57 15.04
CA PRO A 12 -8.20 -23.65 15.68
C PRO A 12 -8.32 -22.27 15.02
N GLU A 13 -8.67 -21.27 15.83
CA GLU A 13 -8.56 -19.86 15.47
C GLU A 13 -7.09 -19.56 15.18
N SER A 14 -6.79 -19.32 13.90
CA SER A 14 -5.50 -18.83 13.45
C SER A 14 -5.23 -17.46 14.08
N LYS A 15 -4.38 -17.44 15.10
CA LYS A 15 -3.82 -16.21 15.66
C LYS A 15 -2.94 -15.56 14.59
N THR A 16 -3.49 -14.58 13.88
CA THR A 16 -2.71 -13.72 12.97
C THR A 16 -1.85 -12.80 13.82
N SER A 17 -0.61 -13.22 14.07
CA SER A 17 0.43 -12.37 14.63
C SER A 17 0.85 -11.32 13.60
N VAL A 18 0.89 -10.05 14.01
CA VAL A 18 1.44 -8.95 13.22
C VAL A 18 2.84 -9.35 12.74
N PRO A 19 3.17 -9.24 11.44
CA PRO A 19 4.52 -9.55 10.97
C PRO A 19 5.54 -8.70 11.75
N GLU A 20 6.58 -9.36 12.26
CA GLU A 20 7.65 -8.81 13.11
C GLU A 20 8.31 -7.54 12.51
N GLN A 21 8.18 -7.35 11.19
CA GLN A 21 8.62 -6.16 10.46
C GLN A 21 7.84 -4.87 10.79
N CYS A 22 6.66 -4.95 11.42
CA CYS A 22 5.82 -3.79 11.71
C CYS A 22 5.85 -3.31 13.17
N SER A 23 6.54 -4.01 14.07
CA SER A 23 6.57 -3.62 15.49
C SER A 23 7.37 -2.33 15.70
N GLY A 24 6.73 -1.28 16.22
CA GLY A 24 7.39 -0.01 16.59
C GLY A 24 7.08 1.19 15.69
N TYR A 25 6.20 1.07 14.70
CA TYR A 25 5.77 2.23 13.91
C TYR A 25 4.81 3.14 14.68
N LYS A 26 5.00 4.44 14.45
CA LYS A 26 4.38 5.57 15.14
C LYS A 26 2.99 5.89 14.58
N PRO A 27 2.29 6.90 15.15
CA PRO A 27 1.10 7.44 14.53
C PRO A 27 1.33 7.80 13.05
N GLY A 28 0.47 7.29 12.18
CA GLY A 28 0.58 7.51 10.74
C GLY A 28 -0.50 6.77 9.97
N CYS A 29 -0.28 6.59 8.68
CA CYS A 29 -1.23 5.95 7.79
C CYS A 29 -0.66 4.63 7.27
N TYR A 30 -1.46 3.58 7.33
CA TYR A 30 -1.09 2.23 6.96
C TYR A 30 -1.91 1.79 5.74
N LEU A 31 -1.29 1.08 4.82
CA LEU A 31 -1.96 0.43 3.69
C LEU A 31 -2.23 -1.02 4.09
N THR A 32 -3.50 -1.39 4.19
CA THR A 32 -3.91 -2.76 4.53
C THR A 32 -4.81 -3.34 3.46
N PHE A 33 -4.80 -4.67 3.34
CA PHE A 33 -5.68 -5.40 2.44
C PHE A 33 -6.66 -6.24 3.25
N SER A 34 -7.91 -6.28 2.79
CA SER A 34 -8.92 -7.20 3.28
C SER A 34 -9.46 -8.03 2.12
N THR A 35 -9.67 -9.32 2.36
CA THR A 35 -10.32 -10.24 1.41
C THR A 35 -11.84 -10.03 1.33
N ALA A 36 -12.42 -9.23 2.22
CA ALA A 36 -13.84 -8.88 2.17
C ALA A 36 -14.22 -8.21 0.84
N SER A 37 -15.49 -8.32 0.43
CA SER A 37 -16.06 -7.62 -0.74
C SER A 37 -15.21 -7.76 -2.03
N LEU A 38 -14.75 -8.98 -2.31
CA LEU A 38 -13.91 -9.29 -3.48
C LEU A 38 -12.56 -8.54 -3.47
N GLY A 39 -12.01 -8.31 -2.29
CA GLY A 39 -10.74 -7.63 -2.08
C GLY A 39 -10.88 -6.11 -1.99
N VAL A 40 -10.39 -5.51 -0.91
CA VAL A 40 -10.40 -4.06 -0.68
C VAL A 40 -9.06 -3.61 -0.12
N LEU A 41 -8.49 -2.54 -0.68
CA LEU A 41 -7.37 -1.82 -0.10
C LEU A 41 -7.89 -0.67 0.75
N PHE A 42 -7.34 -0.55 1.96
CA PHE A 42 -7.68 0.50 2.89
C PHE A 42 -6.48 1.38 3.17
N GLU A 43 -6.72 2.68 3.25
CA GLU A 43 -5.88 3.57 4.06
C GLU A 43 -6.41 3.50 5.49
N GLN A 44 -5.54 3.32 6.46
CA GLN A 44 -5.93 3.30 7.86
C GLN A 44 -5.00 4.19 8.69
N TRP A 45 -5.56 5.26 9.23
CA TRP A 45 -4.88 6.14 10.18
C TRP A 45 -4.93 5.51 11.56
N SER A 46 -3.78 5.18 12.14
CA SER A 46 -3.68 4.59 13.47
C SER A 46 -2.54 5.21 14.26
N THR A 47 -2.68 5.21 15.58
CA THR A 47 -1.64 5.63 16.52
C THR A 47 -0.56 4.58 16.75
N SER A 48 -0.83 3.31 16.45
CA SER A 48 0.09 2.20 16.69
C SER A 48 -0.12 1.08 15.69
N SER A 49 0.98 0.52 15.17
CA SER A 49 0.93 -0.68 14.33
C SER A 49 0.43 -1.93 15.06
N SER A 50 0.43 -1.94 16.40
CA SER A 50 -0.07 -3.06 17.22
C SER A 50 -1.59 -3.26 17.12
N GLU A 51 -2.33 -2.30 16.56
CA GLU A 51 -3.79 -2.34 16.45
C GLU A 51 -4.27 -3.17 15.25
N PHE A 52 -3.37 -3.50 14.32
CA PHE A 52 -3.72 -4.22 13.10
C PHE A 52 -3.72 -5.74 13.30
N LYS A 53 -4.76 -6.39 12.78
CA LYS A 53 -4.85 -7.85 12.70
C LYS A 53 -4.55 -8.38 11.30
N GLU A 54 -4.59 -7.50 10.30
CA GLU A 54 -4.30 -7.81 8.91
C GLU A 54 -2.84 -7.49 8.57
N GLU A 55 -2.38 -8.00 7.42
CA GLU A 55 -1.07 -7.66 6.88
C GLU A 55 -1.01 -6.19 6.44
N ILE A 56 0.12 -5.56 6.76
CA ILE A 56 0.42 -4.17 6.41
C ILE A 56 1.36 -4.19 5.22
N TYR A 57 0.96 -3.55 4.13
CA TYR A 57 1.72 -3.52 2.87
C TYR A 57 2.61 -2.29 2.77
N ALA A 58 2.20 -1.18 3.38
CA ALA A 58 2.96 0.05 3.42
C ALA A 58 2.59 0.88 4.64
N TYR A 59 3.49 1.78 5.00
CA TYR A 59 3.30 2.79 6.03
C TYR A 59 3.82 4.13 5.52
N PHE A 60 3.19 5.22 5.93
CA PHE A 60 3.86 6.52 5.89
C PHE A 60 3.69 7.30 7.20
N GLU A 61 4.78 7.94 7.60
CA GLU A 61 4.82 8.94 8.65
C GLU A 61 4.45 10.30 8.03
N PRO A 62 3.35 10.95 8.45
CA PRO A 62 2.94 12.23 7.89
C PRO A 62 3.90 13.35 8.32
N GLY A 63 4.34 14.21 7.39
CA GLY A 63 5.09 15.42 7.71
C GLY A 63 4.21 16.54 8.27
N LYS A 64 2.91 16.51 7.97
CA LYS A 64 1.90 17.45 8.48
C LYS A 64 1.15 16.91 9.67
N LYS A 65 0.68 17.83 10.52
CA LYS A 65 -0.27 17.49 11.60
C LYS A 65 -1.56 16.93 11.01
N VAL A 66 -1.84 15.67 11.33
CA VAL A 66 -3.06 14.99 10.90
C VAL A 66 -4.21 15.34 11.84
N PRO A 67 -5.38 15.74 11.34
CA PRO A 67 -6.54 16.00 12.18
C PRO A 67 -6.94 14.78 13.00
N GLY A 68 -7.18 14.97 14.31
CA GLY A 68 -7.49 13.86 15.23
C GLY A 68 -8.71 13.02 14.82
N PHE A 69 -9.67 13.60 14.10
CA PHE A 69 -10.82 12.85 13.60
C PHE A 69 -10.45 11.77 12.56
N LYS A 70 -9.32 11.91 11.84
CA LYS A 70 -8.88 10.89 10.87
C LYS A 70 -8.52 9.59 11.55
N TYR A 71 -8.05 9.61 12.81
CA TYR A 71 -7.76 8.39 13.59
C TYR A 71 -9.01 7.77 14.21
N LYS A 72 -10.05 8.58 14.48
CA LYS A 72 -11.25 8.13 15.22
C LYS A 72 -12.41 7.73 14.31
N LYS A 73 -12.61 8.45 13.21
CA LYS A 73 -13.76 8.23 12.31
C LYS A 73 -13.61 6.86 11.63
N LYS A 74 -14.61 5.99 11.79
CA LYS A 74 -14.61 4.60 11.27
C LYS A 74 -13.37 3.80 11.68
N GLY A 75 -12.85 4.02 12.89
CA GLY A 75 -11.60 3.36 13.35
C GLY A 75 -10.37 3.76 12.53
N GLY A 76 -10.41 4.94 11.91
CA GLY A 76 -9.37 5.47 11.05
C GLY A 76 -9.29 4.86 9.65
N LYS A 77 -10.22 3.97 9.31
CA LYS A 77 -10.22 3.18 8.07
C LYS A 77 -11.05 3.87 6.97
N ASN A 78 -10.43 4.12 5.82
CA ASN A 78 -11.11 4.54 4.60
C ASN A 78 -10.77 3.58 3.44
N GLU A 79 -11.77 3.25 2.63
CA GLU A 79 -11.58 2.44 1.41
C GLU A 79 -10.86 3.27 0.35
N LEU A 80 -9.71 2.79 -0.12
CA LEU A 80 -9.02 3.37 -1.27
C LEU A 80 -9.59 2.83 -2.58
N ILE A 81 -9.76 1.52 -2.65
CA ILE A 81 -10.31 0.82 -3.82
C ILE A 81 -10.87 -0.54 -3.43
N ARG A 82 -11.96 -0.95 -4.07
CA ARG A 82 -12.69 -2.22 -3.83
C ARG A 82 -12.76 -3.07 -5.10
N GLU A 83 -13.25 -4.30 -4.95
CA GLU A 83 -13.45 -5.27 -6.04
C GLU A 83 -12.14 -5.65 -6.74
N LEU A 84 -11.08 -5.82 -5.95
CA LEU A 84 -9.74 -6.15 -6.45
C LEU A 84 -9.67 -7.52 -7.17
N GLN A 85 -10.65 -8.39 -6.94
CA GLN A 85 -10.76 -9.72 -7.57
C GLN A 85 -11.69 -9.76 -8.80
N VAL A 86 -12.42 -8.67 -9.10
CA VAL A 86 -13.50 -8.71 -10.11
C VAL A 86 -12.98 -8.60 -11.54
N ASP A 87 -11.88 -7.89 -11.77
CA ASP A 87 -11.25 -7.88 -13.08
C ASP A 87 -9.88 -7.20 -13.02
N LYS A 88 -8.84 -7.96 -13.41
CA LYS A 88 -7.43 -7.54 -13.58
C LYS A 88 -6.82 -6.90 -12.32
N LEU A 89 -5.67 -7.45 -11.90
CA LEU A 89 -4.83 -6.90 -10.81
C LEU A 89 -4.51 -5.39 -10.96
N LYS A 90 -4.80 -4.77 -12.11
CA LYS A 90 -4.70 -3.33 -12.35
C LYS A 90 -5.28 -2.45 -11.25
N ARG A 91 -6.41 -2.84 -10.63
CA ARG A 91 -6.99 -2.06 -9.53
C ARG A 91 -6.09 -1.97 -8.30
N ILE A 92 -5.32 -3.02 -7.99
CA ILE A 92 -4.39 -2.97 -6.86
C ILE A 92 -3.34 -1.89 -7.09
N TYR A 93 -2.79 -1.79 -8.31
CA TYR A 93 -1.77 -0.82 -8.66
C TYR A 93 -2.31 0.62 -8.60
N ILE A 94 -3.56 0.84 -9.02
CA ILE A 94 -4.24 2.14 -8.85
C ILE A 94 -4.36 2.49 -7.36
N GLY A 95 -4.72 1.52 -6.51
CA GLY A 95 -4.76 1.72 -5.06
C GLY A 95 -3.41 2.15 -4.49
N TYR A 96 -2.31 1.54 -4.93
CA TYR A 96 -0.96 1.93 -4.52
C TYR A 96 -0.59 3.34 -4.99
N THR A 97 -0.94 3.75 -6.22
CA THR A 97 -0.66 5.12 -6.68
C THR A 97 -1.49 6.15 -5.91
N HIS A 98 -2.74 5.85 -5.57
CA HIS A 98 -3.56 6.71 -4.70
C HIS A 98 -2.97 6.82 -3.30
N TYR A 99 -2.49 5.73 -2.72
CA TYR A 99 -1.85 5.74 -1.41
C TYR A 99 -0.54 6.56 -1.41
N MET A 100 0.30 6.40 -2.44
CA MET A 100 1.50 7.22 -2.61
C MET A 100 1.18 8.71 -2.80
N LYS A 101 0.11 9.04 -3.55
CA LYS A 101 -0.40 10.41 -3.64
C LYS A 101 -0.82 10.94 -2.28
N LEU A 102 -1.56 10.16 -1.49
CA LEU A 102 -1.94 10.54 -0.14
C LEU A 102 -0.71 10.84 0.73
N ALA A 103 0.31 9.98 0.69
CA ALA A 103 1.55 10.20 1.40
C ALA A 103 2.21 11.52 0.98
N ARG A 104 2.33 11.79 -0.34
CA ARG A 104 2.88 13.05 -0.87
C ARG A 104 2.09 14.27 -0.41
N ASP A 105 0.75 14.21 -0.50
CA ASP A 105 -0.13 15.33 -0.13
C ASP A 105 0.00 15.68 1.38
N ASN A 106 0.37 14.70 2.21
CA ASN A 106 0.65 14.85 3.65
C ASN A 106 2.15 15.07 3.95
N GLU A 107 2.99 15.34 2.95
CA GLU A 107 4.44 15.51 3.09
C GLU A 107 5.09 14.34 3.84
N GLY A 108 4.61 13.14 3.54
CA GLY A 108 4.94 11.94 4.29
C GLY A 108 6.23 11.26 3.86
N LYS A 109 6.84 10.56 4.81
CA LYS A 109 7.92 9.60 4.58
C LYS A 109 7.31 8.21 4.43
N ILE A 110 7.38 7.65 3.24
CA ILE A 110 6.76 6.36 2.92
C ILE A 110 7.77 5.22 2.98
N ILE A 111 7.32 4.08 3.47
CA ILE A 111 8.02 2.80 3.42
C ILE A 111 7.06 1.75 2.88
N PHE A 112 7.55 0.95 1.93
CA PHE A 112 6.84 -0.24 1.48
C PHE A 112 7.41 -1.44 2.20
N PHE A 113 6.53 -2.27 2.75
CA PHE A 113 6.91 -3.59 3.19
C PHE A 113 7.01 -4.47 1.95
N LYS A 114 7.93 -5.45 1.97
CA LYS A 114 8.16 -6.30 0.81
C LYS A 114 6.84 -6.98 0.42
N GLY A 115 6.42 -6.81 -0.83
CA GLY A 115 5.13 -7.30 -1.30
C GLY A 115 5.09 -7.54 -2.81
N ASP A 116 3.90 -7.82 -3.32
CA ASP A 116 3.66 -8.24 -4.71
C ASP A 116 3.58 -7.07 -5.71
N VAL A 117 3.85 -5.85 -5.24
CA VAL A 117 3.79 -4.61 -6.02
C VAL A 117 5.13 -3.89 -5.96
N GLU A 118 5.65 -3.51 -7.13
CA GLU A 118 6.83 -2.66 -7.25
C GLU A 118 6.42 -1.21 -7.53
N CYS A 119 6.91 -0.30 -6.70
CA CYS A 119 6.64 1.12 -6.84
C CYS A 119 7.86 1.85 -7.42
N TYR A 120 7.59 2.81 -8.30
CA TYR A 120 8.59 3.64 -8.96
C TYR A 120 8.18 5.11 -8.89
N TYR A 121 9.15 6.02 -8.99
CA TYR A 121 8.93 7.44 -9.14
C TYR A 121 9.77 8.04 -10.26
N LEU A 122 9.26 9.13 -10.83
CA LEU A 122 9.94 9.98 -11.80
C LEU A 122 10.29 11.31 -11.14
N LYS A 123 11.54 11.75 -11.30
CA LYS A 123 12.01 13.08 -10.87
C LYS A 123 13.05 13.61 -11.84
N ASN A 124 12.86 14.79 -12.39
CA ASN A 124 13.79 15.43 -13.33
C ASN A 124 14.17 14.48 -14.48
N GLY A 125 13.19 13.75 -15.01
CA GLY A 125 13.39 12.72 -16.04
C GLY A 125 14.09 11.43 -15.58
N ASN A 126 14.50 11.30 -14.32
CA ASN A 126 15.12 10.09 -13.78
C ASN A 126 14.05 9.16 -13.19
N VAL A 127 14.15 7.88 -13.53
CA VAL A 127 13.29 6.82 -13.00
C VAL A 127 14.01 6.14 -11.84
N SER A 128 13.33 5.94 -10.73
CA SER A 128 13.90 5.29 -9.56
C SER A 128 12.85 4.43 -8.86
N ARG A 129 13.32 3.34 -8.25
CA ARG A 129 12.47 2.38 -7.53
C ARG A 129 12.39 2.74 -6.04
N PHE A 130 11.21 2.54 -5.45
CA PHE A 130 11.06 2.47 -4.01
C PHE A 130 11.51 1.08 -3.52
N GLU A 131 12.63 1.02 -2.82
CA GLU A 131 13.16 -0.20 -2.20
C GLU A 131 12.31 -0.57 -0.98
N GLY A 132 11.91 -1.84 -0.90
CA GLY A 132 11.18 -2.35 0.27
C GLY A 132 12.04 -2.26 1.53
N GLY A 133 11.43 -1.87 2.64
CA GLY A 133 12.12 -1.71 3.93
C GLY A 133 12.87 -0.38 4.10
N LYS A 134 12.83 0.52 3.11
CA LYS A 134 13.50 1.82 3.15
C LYS A 134 12.48 2.96 3.15
N PHE A 135 12.74 3.98 3.97
CA PHE A 135 11.95 5.21 3.99
C PHE A 135 12.36 6.15 2.86
N TYR A 136 11.36 6.77 2.24
CA TYR A 136 11.50 7.78 1.20
C TYR A 136 10.69 9.02 1.58
N ASP A 137 11.37 10.15 1.73
CA ASP A 137 10.73 11.42 2.01
C ASP A 137 10.15 12.02 0.73
N LEU A 138 8.82 11.99 0.59
CA LEU A 138 8.15 12.48 -0.62
C LEU A 138 8.15 14.01 -0.71
N ALA A 139 8.34 14.72 0.40
CA ALA A 139 8.46 16.18 0.42
C ALA A 139 9.83 16.64 -0.06
N GLU A 140 10.88 15.85 0.19
CA GLU A 140 12.23 16.07 -0.34
C GLU A 140 12.35 15.58 -1.80
N ILE A 141 11.83 14.39 -2.10
CA ILE A 141 11.90 13.82 -3.45
C ILE A 141 11.08 14.68 -4.42
N LYS A 142 9.87 15.12 -4.04
CA LYS A 142 8.95 15.86 -4.93
C LYS A 142 8.82 15.17 -6.30
N PRO A 143 8.37 13.90 -6.33
CA PRO A 143 8.23 13.19 -7.59
C PRO A 143 7.23 13.91 -8.51
N GLU A 144 7.51 13.91 -9.80
CA GLU A 144 6.64 14.41 -10.88
C GLU A 144 5.59 13.37 -11.25
N ALA A 145 5.94 12.09 -11.11
CA ALA A 145 5.03 10.98 -11.31
C ALA A 145 5.44 9.79 -10.45
N ILE A 146 4.49 8.90 -10.22
CA ILE A 146 4.64 7.64 -9.51
C ILE A 146 4.00 6.51 -10.32
N ALA A 147 4.50 5.30 -10.16
CA ALA A 147 3.95 4.12 -10.78
C ALA A 147 3.94 2.96 -9.80
N ALA A 148 2.96 2.07 -9.95
CA ALA A 148 2.87 0.79 -9.29
C ALA A 148 2.72 -0.29 -10.36
N LEU A 149 3.52 -1.34 -10.25
CA LEU A 149 3.64 -2.42 -11.23
C LEU A 149 3.58 -3.78 -10.53
N PRO A 150 3.24 -4.86 -11.27
CA PRO A 150 3.44 -6.22 -10.77
C PRO A 150 4.89 -6.43 -10.34
N LYS A 151 5.09 -7.32 -9.36
CA LYS A 151 6.41 -7.81 -9.02
C LYS A 151 7.13 -8.38 -10.26
N ASP A 152 8.44 -8.13 -10.35
CA ASP A 152 9.31 -8.59 -11.43
C ASP A 152 8.97 -8.00 -12.82
N ALA A 153 8.21 -6.90 -12.86
CA ALA A 153 7.91 -6.23 -14.11
C ALA A 153 9.17 -5.58 -14.71
N LEU A 154 9.59 -6.04 -15.89
CA LEU A 154 10.75 -5.50 -16.63
C LEU A 154 10.51 -4.10 -17.26
N THR A 155 9.42 -3.42 -16.89
CA THR A 155 8.97 -2.19 -17.56
C THR A 155 9.99 -1.04 -17.44
N PHE A 156 10.72 -1.00 -16.33
CA PHE A 156 11.78 -0.02 -16.07
C PHE A 156 13.15 -0.67 -15.82
N ASP A 157 13.31 -1.95 -16.13
CA ASP A 157 14.58 -2.64 -15.94
C ASP A 157 15.66 -2.03 -16.84
N GLY A 158 16.80 -1.67 -16.26
CA GLY A 158 17.87 -0.92 -16.93
C GLY A 158 17.53 0.51 -17.36
N VAL A 159 16.31 1.00 -17.14
CA VAL A 159 15.86 2.33 -17.58
C VAL A 159 16.21 3.39 -16.52
N LYS A 160 17.14 4.28 -16.85
CA LYS A 160 17.54 5.39 -15.96
C LYS A 160 16.72 6.64 -16.18
N THR A 161 16.36 6.94 -17.42
CA THR A 161 15.72 8.21 -17.79
C THR A 161 14.53 8.03 -18.74
N LEU A 162 13.44 8.76 -18.50
CA LEU A 162 12.26 8.82 -19.36
C LEU A 162 11.61 10.20 -19.29
N SER A 163 10.90 10.58 -20.36
CA SER A 163 9.97 11.72 -20.29
C SER A 163 8.76 11.36 -19.43
N GLY A 164 8.08 12.37 -18.87
CA GLY A 164 6.86 12.16 -18.07
C GLY A 164 5.77 11.35 -18.79
N ASN A 165 5.56 11.64 -20.08
CA ASN A 165 4.61 10.89 -20.90
C ASN A 165 5.06 9.44 -21.09
N ALA A 166 6.33 9.20 -21.45
CA ALA A 166 6.84 7.85 -21.66
C ALA A 166 6.81 7.01 -20.38
N PHE A 167 7.13 7.61 -19.23
CA PHE A 167 7.02 6.96 -17.92
C PHE A 167 5.58 6.49 -17.65
N ARG A 168 4.62 7.39 -17.81
CA ARG A 168 3.20 7.10 -17.59
C ARG A 168 2.67 6.04 -18.55
N ASP A 169 2.98 6.19 -19.83
CA ASP A 169 2.45 5.32 -20.88
C ASP A 169 3.02 3.91 -20.75
N ASN A 170 4.31 3.78 -20.39
CA ASN A 170 4.91 2.48 -20.10
C ASN A 170 4.32 1.84 -18.83
N ALA A 171 4.18 2.60 -17.75
CA ALA A 171 3.61 2.09 -16.51
C ALA A 171 2.15 1.63 -16.68
N ASN A 172 1.32 2.38 -17.41
CA ASN A 172 -0.10 2.06 -17.59
C ASN A 172 -0.38 0.83 -18.47
N LYS A 173 0.62 0.30 -19.19
CA LYS A 173 0.49 -0.96 -19.94
C LYS A 173 0.30 -2.15 -19.01
N ASN A 174 1.15 -2.24 -17.98
CA ASN A 174 1.23 -3.42 -17.10
C ASN A 174 0.81 -3.15 -15.65
N GLY A 175 0.70 -1.89 -15.25
CA GLY A 175 0.24 -1.50 -13.93
C GLY A 175 -0.52 -0.18 -13.96
N ALA A 176 -0.16 0.75 -13.09
CA ALA A 176 -0.77 2.06 -13.00
C ALA A 176 0.27 3.15 -12.78
N ALA A 177 0.00 4.35 -13.30
CA ALA A 177 0.77 5.55 -13.00
C ALA A 177 -0.14 6.72 -12.64
N LEU A 178 0.41 7.63 -11.84
CA LEU A 178 -0.21 8.90 -11.48
C LEU A 178 0.83 10.00 -11.59
N SER A 179 0.49 11.08 -12.32
CA SER A 179 1.34 12.26 -12.48
C SER A 179 0.84 13.39 -11.59
N PHE A 180 1.78 14.18 -11.10
CA PHE A 180 1.53 15.37 -10.32
C PHE A 180 1.91 16.56 -11.21
N LEU A 181 0.92 17.11 -11.91
CA LEU A 181 1.07 18.33 -12.70
C LEU A 181 1.42 19.52 -11.79
#